data_AF-A0A7C5KHP8-F1
#
_entry.id   AF-A0A7C5KHP8-F1
#
_cell.length_a   1.000
_cell.length_b   1.000
_cell.length_c   1.000
_cell.angle_alpha   90.00
_cell.angle_beta   90.00
_cell.angle_gamma   90.00
#
_symmetry.space_group_name_H-M   'P 1'
#
loop_
_entity.id
_entity.type
_entity.pdbx_description
1 polymer ?
#
loop_
_entity_poly.entity_id
_entity_poly.type
_entity_poly.pdbx_seq_one_letter_code
_entity_poly.pdbx_strand_id
1 'polypeptide(L)'
;MAIDLKRRQAVMSRSRKLGHCVCNPRQPCPCEDLVLRNLCPCAGEKPPPVKGQVPLTRYVRKAGCASKIGQADLLRVLGNLPVLEDPRVLVGTAAGDDAGVYELDPDHLLVQTVDVFTPCVDDAYLFGQIAAANSVSDVYAMGGKPLTALSILGFPIDELDGSLMEALLRGGVDKMAEAGCPVVGGHSMNDEEVKCGFAVTGLVTRGNLLERDRAQAGDELVLTKPLGTGMVAFAAQLGRVKKECLDEVGAWMAALNKDAAELMVRHGARACTDVTGYGLAGHLVTMARGSGLAANLDLARLPVFHAVEECIRADILPGAVDRNEAYSVAWVKPASPGAARYLPVLYDPQTSGGLLIAFPPGKAEGFVEELRNRGNQAAAVIGRFLPPGKETPEGTLLVEGEGLGFLVGARDVILPPDEANLPPPVDVKALKEGKKKEEEKEAPEEEPLECCPGGPPVFDDEERVPGNAPRNEEEEEKERIQVEKPKETTPSGEVLSPETVEGKFMDFMAAANQGGRVSTETKKLVAVALAIANHCEPCLRSHLKSALAMGFTKEELDEVANQAIAFGGCTAQMFYKDVCRKLGI
;
A
#
# COMPACT_ATOMS: atom_id res chain seq x y z
N MET A 1 11.37 23.33 -17.04
CA MET A 1 11.48 22.61 -18.33
C MET A 1 10.59 23.36 -19.32
N ALA A 2 11.07 23.71 -20.51
CA ALA A 2 10.27 24.45 -21.47
C ALA A 2 9.26 23.52 -22.17
N ILE A 3 8.00 23.95 -22.28
CA ILE A 3 6.96 23.21 -22.99
C ILE A 3 7.25 23.28 -24.51
N ASP A 4 7.45 22.12 -25.14
CA ASP A 4 7.56 22.04 -26.60
C ASP A 4 6.16 21.96 -27.23
N LEU A 5 5.61 23.14 -27.54
CA LEU A 5 4.27 23.27 -28.11
C LEU A 5 4.12 22.54 -29.46
N LYS A 6 5.17 22.47 -30.28
CA LYS A 6 5.12 21.77 -31.57
C LYS A 6 4.97 20.27 -31.36
N ARG A 7 5.78 19.71 -30.46
CA ARG A 7 5.68 18.28 -30.09
C ARG A 7 4.34 17.96 -29.42
N ARG A 8 3.88 18.81 -28.50
CA ARG A 8 2.56 18.69 -27.86
C ARG A 8 1.45 18.62 -28.90
N GLN A 9 1.40 19.57 -29.83
CA GLN A 9 0.39 19.61 -30.90
C GLN A 9 0.44 18.34 -31.78
N ALA A 10 1.63 17.91 -32.19
CA ALA A 10 1.78 16.71 -33.02
C ALA A 10 1.26 15.44 -32.31
N VAL A 11 1.63 15.24 -31.04
CA VAL A 11 1.21 14.07 -30.27
C VAL A 11 -0.27 14.10 -29.91
N MET A 12 -0.81 15.28 -29.61
CA MET A 12 -2.25 15.45 -29.38
C MET A 12 -3.06 15.19 -30.64
N SER A 13 -2.61 15.65 -31.81
CA SER A 13 -3.28 15.37 -33.08
C SER A 13 -3.37 13.86 -33.33
N ARG A 14 -2.26 13.15 -33.13
CA ARG A 14 -2.23 11.68 -33.20
C ARG A 14 -3.16 11.02 -32.19
N SER A 15 -3.15 11.46 -30.93
CA SER A 15 -4.02 10.92 -29.87
C SER A 15 -5.50 11.11 -30.19
N ARG A 16 -5.89 12.31 -30.67
CA ARG A 16 -7.26 12.59 -31.10
C ARG A 16 -7.70 11.71 -32.27
N LYS A 17 -6.81 11.48 -33.24
CA LYS A 17 -7.09 10.57 -34.37
C LYS A 17 -7.31 9.12 -33.92
N LEU A 18 -6.62 8.68 -32.87
CA LEU A 18 -6.80 7.35 -32.28
C LEU A 18 -8.04 7.23 -31.37
N GLY A 19 -8.64 8.36 -30.97
CA GLY A 19 -9.77 8.39 -30.04
C GLY A 19 -9.40 8.24 -28.56
N HIS A 20 -8.11 8.14 -28.23
CA HIS A 20 -7.62 7.98 -26.85
C HIS A 20 -6.23 8.62 -26.65
N CYS A 21 -5.82 8.88 -25.41
CA CYS A 21 -4.46 9.31 -25.07
C CYS A 21 -3.47 8.23 -25.51
N VAL A 22 -2.37 8.62 -26.16
CA VAL A 22 -1.26 7.69 -26.45
C VAL A 22 -0.55 7.26 -25.16
N CYS A 23 -0.58 8.10 -24.13
CA CYS A 23 -0.03 7.81 -22.80
C CYS A 23 -0.87 6.82 -21.98
N ASN A 24 -2.18 6.88 -22.14
CA ASN A 24 -3.16 6.17 -21.33
C ASN A 24 -4.38 5.87 -22.20
N PRO A 25 -4.45 4.67 -22.80
CA PRO A 25 -5.56 4.29 -23.68
C PRO A 25 -6.94 4.31 -23.01
N ARG A 26 -7.01 4.41 -21.67
CA ARG A 26 -8.27 4.54 -20.92
C ARG A 26 -8.80 5.97 -20.84
N GLN A 27 -8.03 6.97 -21.29
CA GLN A 27 -8.43 8.37 -21.26
C GLN A 27 -8.55 8.96 -22.67
N PRO A 28 -9.43 9.96 -22.88
CA PRO A 28 -9.48 10.70 -24.13
C PRO A 28 -8.28 11.66 -24.29
N CYS A 29 -8.17 12.32 -25.44
CA CYS A 29 -7.28 13.47 -25.65
C CYS A 29 -8.13 14.72 -25.96
N PRO A 30 -8.03 15.82 -25.19
CA PRO A 30 -7.13 16.04 -24.06
C PRO A 30 -7.45 15.13 -22.87
N CYS A 31 -6.40 14.62 -22.22
CA CYS A 31 -6.50 13.77 -21.04
C CYS A 31 -6.66 14.61 -19.77
N GLU A 32 -7.00 13.97 -18.65
CA GLU A 32 -7.22 14.66 -17.38
C GLU A 32 -5.96 15.42 -16.92
N ASP A 33 -4.76 14.85 -17.11
CA ASP A 33 -3.49 15.53 -16.80
C ASP A 33 -3.30 16.83 -17.59
N LEU A 34 -3.66 16.84 -18.88
CA LEU A 34 -3.53 18.03 -19.70
C LEU A 34 -4.57 19.08 -19.31
N VAL A 35 -5.80 18.67 -19.02
CA VAL A 35 -6.89 19.57 -18.63
C VAL A 35 -6.61 20.21 -17.26
N LEU A 36 -6.20 19.40 -16.29
CA LEU A 36 -6.03 19.86 -14.91
C LEU A 36 -4.67 20.51 -14.67
N ARG A 37 -3.60 19.99 -15.26
CA ARG A 37 -2.21 20.37 -14.93
C ARG A 37 -1.52 21.14 -16.05
N ASN A 38 -2.18 21.33 -17.20
CA ASN A 38 -1.59 21.89 -18.42
C ASN A 38 -0.27 21.19 -18.83
N LEU A 39 -0.17 19.89 -18.53
CA LEU A 39 0.98 19.04 -18.81
C LEU A 39 0.54 17.90 -19.72
N CYS A 40 1.28 17.68 -20.80
CA CYS A 40 1.09 16.58 -21.72
C CYS A 40 2.21 15.54 -21.53
N PRO A 41 2.02 14.51 -20.68
CA PRO A 41 2.99 13.43 -20.53
C PRO A 41 3.37 12.76 -21.86
N CYS A 42 2.41 12.68 -22.81
CA CYS A 42 2.65 12.14 -24.15
C CYS A 42 3.72 12.91 -24.94
N ALA A 43 3.85 14.21 -24.68
CA ALA A 43 4.83 15.08 -25.30
C ALA A 43 6.18 15.06 -24.55
N GLY A 44 6.31 14.26 -23.49
CA GLY A 44 7.49 14.22 -22.63
C GLY A 44 7.54 15.34 -21.60
N GLU A 45 6.42 16.03 -21.38
CA GLU A 45 6.31 17.10 -20.40
C GLU A 45 6.05 16.53 -19.02
N LYS A 46 6.78 17.01 -18.03
CA LYS A 46 6.73 16.53 -16.66
C LYS A 46 6.61 17.72 -15.71
N PRO A 47 5.90 17.58 -14.57
CA PRO A 47 6.00 18.59 -13.52
C PRO A 47 7.46 18.69 -13.07
N PRO A 48 7.90 19.84 -12.53
CA PRO A 48 9.17 19.89 -11.83
C PRO A 48 9.11 18.89 -10.66
N PRO A 49 10.15 18.05 -10.47
CA PRO A 49 10.16 17.08 -9.39
C PRO A 49 10.08 17.80 -8.04
N VAL A 50 9.38 17.21 -7.08
CA VAL A 50 9.35 17.72 -5.70
C VAL A 50 10.76 17.57 -5.11
N LYS A 51 11.45 18.70 -4.91
CA LYS A 51 12.80 18.75 -4.34
C LYS A 51 12.75 18.77 -2.81
N GLY A 52 13.65 18.05 -2.16
CA GLY A 52 13.82 18.03 -0.70
C GLY A 52 13.52 16.66 -0.05
N GLN A 53 13.61 16.58 1.27
CA GLN A 53 13.17 15.39 2.01
C GLN A 53 11.65 15.28 1.92
N VAL A 54 11.17 14.24 1.25
CA VAL A 54 9.76 13.93 1.10
C VAL A 54 9.42 12.76 2.03
N PRO A 55 8.43 12.88 2.93
CA PRO A 55 8.04 11.77 3.80
C PRO A 55 7.40 10.65 2.98
N LEU A 56 8.18 9.63 2.62
CA LEU A 56 7.77 8.55 1.72
C LEU A 56 6.52 7.80 2.19
N THR A 57 6.29 7.68 3.50
CA THR A 57 5.12 6.97 4.05
C THR A 57 3.80 7.66 3.74
N ARG A 58 3.82 8.94 3.32
CA ARG A 58 2.63 9.70 2.88
C ARG A 58 2.24 9.43 1.42
N TYR A 59 3.12 8.80 0.65
CA TYR A 59 2.90 8.49 -0.77
C TYR A 59 2.47 7.05 -1.00
N VAL A 60 2.11 6.32 0.07
CA VAL A 60 1.71 4.92 0.00
C VAL A 60 0.40 4.70 0.74
N ARG A 61 -0.47 3.85 0.19
CA ARG A 61 -1.75 3.50 0.81
C ARG A 61 -1.59 2.59 2.03
N LYS A 62 -0.61 1.68 1.98
CA LYS A 62 -0.29 0.72 3.04
C LYS A 62 1.22 0.72 3.23
N ALA A 63 1.71 0.97 4.43
CA ALA A 63 3.15 1.03 4.72
C ALA A 63 3.73 -0.37 4.98
N GLY A 64 4.95 -0.63 4.51
CA GLY A 64 5.69 -1.85 4.82
C GLY A 64 4.99 -3.14 4.38
N CYS A 65 5.17 -4.20 5.16
CA CYS A 65 4.54 -5.49 4.91
C CYS A 65 3.01 -5.50 5.07
N ALA A 66 2.40 -4.42 5.59
CA ALA A 66 0.94 -4.29 5.58
C ALA A 66 0.35 -4.22 4.15
N SER A 67 1.20 -3.99 3.13
CA SER A 67 0.84 -3.99 1.72
C SER A 67 0.63 -5.39 1.11
N LYS A 68 1.04 -6.48 1.79
CA LYS A 68 0.87 -7.86 1.30
C LYS A 68 -0.62 -8.22 1.09
N ILE A 69 -0.86 -9.11 0.12
CA ILE A 69 -2.18 -9.74 -0.09
C ILE A 69 -2.48 -10.63 1.12
N GLY A 70 -3.74 -10.61 1.59
CA GLY A 70 -4.16 -11.42 2.73
C GLY A 70 -3.92 -12.91 2.48
N GLN A 71 -3.48 -13.63 3.52
CA GLN A 71 -3.04 -15.02 3.41
C GLN A 71 -4.12 -15.94 2.83
N ALA A 72 -5.38 -15.77 3.25
CA ALA A 72 -6.51 -16.54 2.73
C ALA A 72 -6.73 -16.35 1.22
N ASP A 73 -6.65 -15.11 0.74
CA ASP A 73 -6.82 -14.80 -0.68
C ASP A 73 -5.68 -15.38 -1.51
N LEU A 74 -4.45 -15.22 -1.02
CA LEU A 74 -3.26 -15.71 -1.68
C LEU A 74 -3.30 -17.24 -1.83
N LEU A 75 -3.56 -17.97 -0.73
CA LEU A 75 -3.72 -19.43 -0.73
C LEU A 75 -4.80 -19.91 -1.71
N ARG A 76 -5.95 -19.23 -1.74
CA ARG A 76 -7.06 -19.57 -2.64
C ARG A 76 -6.69 -19.42 -4.11
N VAL A 77 -5.95 -18.37 -4.48
CA VAL A 77 -5.52 -18.15 -5.87
C VAL A 77 -4.46 -19.17 -6.28
N LEU A 78 -3.45 -19.36 -5.43
CA LEU A 78 -2.31 -20.24 -5.69
C LEU A 78 -2.70 -21.71 -5.74
N GLY A 79 -3.71 -22.13 -4.97
CA GLY A 79 -4.24 -23.50 -5.00
C GLY A 79 -4.86 -23.91 -6.34
N ASN A 80 -5.11 -22.97 -7.25
CA ASN A 80 -5.60 -23.27 -8.60
C ASN A 80 -4.49 -23.41 -9.64
N LEU A 81 -3.22 -23.21 -9.26
CA LEU A 81 -2.09 -23.37 -10.17
C LEU A 81 -1.71 -24.84 -10.34
N PRO A 82 -1.09 -25.23 -11.47
CA PRO A 82 -0.59 -26.58 -11.66
C PRO A 82 0.40 -26.99 -10.57
N VAL A 83 0.32 -28.24 -10.15
CA VAL A 83 1.27 -28.82 -9.20
C VAL A 83 2.62 -28.98 -9.90
N LEU A 84 3.69 -28.62 -9.21
CA LEU A 84 5.06 -28.77 -9.66
C LEU A 84 5.56 -30.19 -9.32
N GLU A 85 5.98 -30.95 -10.33
CA GLU A 85 6.38 -32.37 -10.17
C GLU A 85 7.88 -32.61 -10.36
N ASP A 86 8.72 -31.57 -10.50
CA ASP A 86 10.17 -31.75 -10.62
C ASP A 86 10.75 -32.23 -9.27
N PRO A 87 11.34 -33.44 -9.19
CA PRO A 87 11.83 -34.01 -7.94
C PRO A 87 13.01 -33.24 -7.32
N ARG A 88 13.66 -32.34 -8.08
CA ARG A 88 14.71 -31.47 -7.55
C ARG A 88 14.14 -30.28 -6.78
N VAL A 89 12.84 -29.99 -6.90
CA VAL A 89 12.21 -28.93 -6.14
C VAL A 89 11.79 -29.51 -4.78
N LEU A 90 12.58 -29.21 -3.75
CA LEU A 90 12.37 -29.73 -2.40
C LEU A 90 11.30 -28.93 -1.66
N VAL A 91 11.27 -27.61 -1.89
CA VAL A 91 10.28 -26.68 -1.36
C VAL A 91 9.79 -25.83 -2.52
N GLY A 92 8.53 -25.95 -2.90
CA GLY A 92 8.01 -25.25 -4.09
C GLY A 92 6.52 -25.39 -4.34
N THR A 93 5.72 -25.63 -3.31
CA THR A 93 4.26 -25.54 -3.46
C THR A 93 3.89 -24.08 -3.72
N ALA A 94 2.76 -23.86 -4.41
CA ALA A 94 2.35 -22.52 -4.82
C ALA A 94 2.24 -21.55 -3.63
N ALA A 95 1.94 -22.06 -2.43
CA ALA A 95 1.97 -21.36 -1.15
C ALA A 95 3.00 -21.95 -0.17
N GLY A 96 4.22 -22.17 -0.68
CA GLY A 96 5.32 -22.86 -0.02
C GLY A 96 5.86 -22.21 1.25
N ASP A 97 7.04 -22.66 1.65
CA ASP A 97 7.78 -22.09 2.77
C ASP A 97 8.27 -20.66 2.45
N ASP A 98 9.11 -20.08 3.29
CA ASP A 98 9.61 -18.70 3.12
C ASP A 98 10.36 -18.50 1.78
N ALA A 99 11.00 -19.55 1.25
CA ALA A 99 11.68 -19.53 -0.04
C ALA A 99 11.51 -20.83 -0.83
N GLY A 100 11.66 -20.74 -2.15
CA GLY A 100 11.78 -21.91 -3.02
C GLY A 100 13.14 -22.57 -2.85
N VAL A 101 13.18 -23.90 -2.73
CA VAL A 101 14.42 -24.68 -2.58
C VAL A 101 14.55 -25.68 -3.71
N TYR A 102 15.69 -25.62 -4.40
CA TYR A 102 15.99 -26.44 -5.56
C TYR A 102 17.33 -27.16 -5.39
N GLU A 103 17.35 -28.46 -5.61
CA GLU A 103 18.55 -29.30 -5.57
C GLU A 103 19.43 -29.07 -6.80
N LEU A 104 20.64 -28.54 -6.57
CA LEU A 104 21.67 -28.41 -7.60
C LEU A 104 22.47 -29.71 -7.73
N ASP A 105 22.86 -30.27 -6.59
CA ASP A 105 23.60 -31.51 -6.43
C ASP A 105 23.29 -32.13 -5.04
N PRO A 106 23.82 -33.33 -4.72
CA PRO A 106 23.48 -34.01 -3.47
C PRO A 106 23.75 -33.22 -2.19
N ASP A 107 24.72 -32.30 -2.20
CA ASP A 107 25.16 -31.57 -1.01
C ASP A 107 24.66 -30.11 -0.99
N HIS A 108 24.35 -29.52 -2.15
CA HIS A 108 24.04 -28.11 -2.29
C HIS A 108 22.63 -27.84 -2.82
N LEU A 109 21.91 -26.96 -2.11
CA LEU A 109 20.56 -26.53 -2.44
C LEU A 109 20.54 -25.03 -2.73
N LEU A 110 19.96 -24.66 -3.86
CA LEU A 110 19.66 -23.29 -4.23
C LEU A 110 18.43 -22.82 -3.46
N VAL A 111 18.52 -21.63 -2.85
CA VAL A 111 17.38 -20.96 -2.21
C VAL A 111 17.02 -19.74 -3.04
N GLN A 112 15.76 -19.60 -3.42
CA GLN A 112 15.27 -18.46 -4.20
C GLN A 112 14.09 -17.79 -3.51
N THR A 113 14.20 -16.49 -3.29
CA THR A 113 13.11 -15.66 -2.77
C THR A 113 13.03 -14.34 -3.52
N VAL A 114 11.87 -13.70 -3.45
CA VAL A 114 11.65 -12.34 -3.89
C VAL A 114 10.64 -11.69 -2.97
N ASP A 115 10.98 -10.50 -2.45
CA ASP A 115 10.07 -9.74 -1.60
C ASP A 115 10.16 -8.26 -1.97
N VAL A 116 9.00 -7.63 -2.18
CA VAL A 116 8.84 -6.23 -2.63
C VAL A 116 7.69 -5.60 -1.86
N PHE A 117 7.92 -4.41 -1.31
CA PHE A 117 6.89 -3.69 -0.55
C PHE A 117 7.08 -2.17 -0.64
N THR A 118 6.12 -1.46 -0.08
CA THR A 118 6.04 0.00 -0.03
C THR A 118 6.78 0.58 1.19
N PRO A 119 7.27 1.83 1.14
CA PRO A 119 7.90 2.52 2.26
C PRO A 119 7.22 2.34 3.63
N CYS A 120 7.99 1.90 4.63
CA CYS A 120 7.59 1.84 6.04
C CYS A 120 8.21 2.95 6.90
N VAL A 121 9.16 3.70 6.33
CA VAL A 121 9.84 4.84 6.93
C VAL A 121 9.97 5.95 5.88
N ASP A 122 10.12 7.18 6.35
CA ASP A 122 10.21 8.36 5.46
C ASP A 122 11.58 8.53 4.81
N ASP A 123 12.65 8.05 5.44
CA ASP A 123 14.00 8.15 4.89
C ASP A 123 14.23 7.09 3.80
N ALA A 124 14.51 7.55 2.58
CA ALA A 124 14.69 6.67 1.42
C ALA A 124 15.84 5.67 1.62
N TYR A 125 16.97 6.12 2.17
CA TYR A 125 18.15 5.29 2.37
C TYR A 125 17.86 4.17 3.39
N LEU A 126 17.29 4.52 4.54
CA LEU A 126 16.86 3.56 5.54
C LEU A 126 15.80 2.60 5.00
N PHE A 127 14.83 3.09 4.22
CA PHE A 127 13.85 2.21 3.59
C PHE A 127 14.53 1.20 2.63
N GLY A 128 15.52 1.64 1.85
CA GLY A 128 16.35 0.76 1.05
C GLY A 128 17.05 -0.33 1.87
N GLN A 129 17.62 0.04 3.02
CA GLN A 129 18.23 -0.91 3.96
C GLN A 129 17.19 -1.91 4.50
N ILE A 130 16.01 -1.45 4.88
CA ILE A 130 14.93 -2.31 5.40
C ILE A 130 14.44 -3.28 4.32
N ALA A 131 14.24 -2.79 3.08
CA ALA A 131 13.86 -3.62 1.95
C ALA A 131 14.90 -4.72 1.68
N ALA A 132 16.18 -4.38 1.68
CA ALA A 132 17.25 -5.36 1.53
C ALA A 132 17.29 -6.38 2.68
N ALA A 133 17.19 -5.92 3.93
CA ALA A 133 17.20 -6.79 5.11
C ALA A 133 16.03 -7.78 5.11
N ASN A 134 14.84 -7.32 4.71
CA ASN A 134 13.67 -8.18 4.55
C ASN A 134 13.88 -9.20 3.42
N SER A 135 14.35 -8.78 2.24
CA SER A 135 14.50 -9.68 1.09
C SER A 135 15.55 -10.79 1.30
N VAL A 136 16.57 -10.59 2.15
CA VAL A 136 17.50 -11.68 2.51
C VAL A 136 17.01 -12.54 3.67
N SER A 137 15.95 -12.13 4.36
CA SER A 137 15.46 -12.78 5.58
C SER A 137 14.96 -14.21 5.30
N ASP A 138 14.25 -14.44 4.20
CA ASP A 138 13.79 -15.80 3.86
C ASP A 138 14.96 -16.76 3.62
N VAL A 139 16.05 -16.28 3.00
CA VAL A 139 17.26 -17.11 2.83
C VAL A 139 17.86 -17.49 4.18
N TYR A 140 17.88 -16.55 5.13
CA TYR A 140 18.31 -16.80 6.49
C TYR A 140 17.38 -17.77 7.22
N ALA A 141 16.06 -17.66 7.05
CA ALA A 141 15.07 -18.55 7.66
C ALA A 141 15.28 -20.02 7.22
N MET A 142 15.69 -20.24 5.97
CA MET A 142 16.01 -21.59 5.47
C MET A 142 17.36 -22.15 5.96
N GLY A 143 18.11 -21.41 6.80
CA GLY A 143 19.47 -21.76 7.21
C GLY A 143 20.52 -21.51 6.12
N GLY A 144 20.15 -20.78 5.07
CA GLY A 144 20.99 -20.49 3.92
C GLY A 144 21.86 -19.24 4.06
N LYS A 145 22.78 -19.10 3.12
CA LYS A 145 23.61 -17.91 2.94
C LYS A 145 23.23 -17.20 1.64
N PRO A 146 22.90 -15.89 1.68
CA PRO A 146 22.71 -15.09 0.46
C PRO A 146 23.97 -15.09 -0.42
N LEU A 147 23.80 -15.23 -1.74
CA LEU A 147 24.89 -15.25 -2.72
C LEU A 147 24.84 -14.05 -3.67
N THR A 148 23.69 -13.77 -4.28
CA THR A 148 23.51 -12.64 -5.21
C THR A 148 22.09 -12.10 -5.11
N ALA A 149 21.91 -10.84 -5.52
CA ALA A 149 20.60 -10.20 -5.56
C ALA A 149 20.36 -9.42 -6.85
N LEU A 150 19.08 -9.28 -7.22
CA LEU A 150 18.59 -8.41 -8.27
C LEU A 150 17.60 -7.42 -7.66
N SER A 151 17.81 -6.11 -7.84
CA SER A 151 16.88 -5.10 -7.33
C SER A 151 15.60 -5.03 -8.14
N ILE A 152 14.46 -4.83 -7.49
CA ILE A 152 13.16 -4.60 -8.12
C ILE A 152 12.60 -3.27 -7.60
N LEU A 153 12.33 -2.34 -8.51
CA LEU A 153 11.92 -0.99 -8.17
C LEU A 153 10.71 -0.53 -8.99
N GLY A 154 9.62 -0.18 -8.32
CA GLY A 154 8.58 0.70 -8.84
C GLY A 154 8.80 2.10 -8.28
N PHE A 155 8.90 3.13 -9.11
CA PHE A 155 9.14 4.50 -8.65
C PHE A 155 8.42 5.54 -9.52
N PRO A 156 7.70 6.51 -8.93
CA PRO A 156 7.03 7.60 -9.67
C PRO A 156 8.05 8.64 -10.11
N ILE A 157 8.90 8.30 -11.09
CA ILE A 157 10.02 9.13 -11.54
C ILE A 157 9.58 10.46 -12.15
N ASP A 158 8.31 10.55 -12.55
CA ASP A 158 7.71 11.76 -13.10
C ASP A 158 7.19 12.72 -12.01
N GLU A 159 7.09 12.26 -10.75
CA GLU A 159 6.56 13.04 -9.62
C GLU A 159 7.61 13.31 -8.54
N LEU A 160 8.45 12.31 -8.24
CA LEU A 160 9.49 12.37 -7.22
C LEU A 160 10.87 12.60 -7.81
N ASP A 161 11.73 13.29 -7.07
CA ASP A 161 13.12 13.53 -7.45
C ASP A 161 13.92 12.21 -7.50
N GLY A 162 14.66 11.99 -8.58
CA GLY A 162 15.47 10.80 -8.79
C GLY A 162 16.58 10.60 -7.74
N SER A 163 16.97 11.66 -7.01
CA SER A 163 17.89 11.54 -5.87
C SER A 163 17.31 10.68 -4.73
N LEU A 164 15.99 10.61 -4.57
CA LEU A 164 15.34 9.70 -3.61
C LEU A 164 15.50 8.24 -4.06
N MET A 165 15.33 7.96 -5.35
CA MET A 165 15.59 6.65 -5.94
C MET A 165 17.06 6.25 -5.76
N GLU A 166 18.01 7.17 -5.98
CA GLU A 166 19.43 6.93 -5.73
C GLU A 166 19.70 6.56 -4.27
N ALA A 167 19.19 7.36 -3.31
CA ALA A 167 19.38 7.12 -1.89
C ALA A 167 18.81 5.76 -1.45
N LEU A 168 17.62 5.42 -1.96
CA LEU A 168 16.95 4.14 -1.71
C LEU A 168 17.77 2.95 -2.24
N LEU A 169 18.23 3.01 -3.49
CA LEU A 169 19.07 1.95 -4.05
C LEU A 169 20.40 1.84 -3.32
N ARG A 170 21.03 2.97 -2.96
CA ARG A 170 22.28 2.99 -2.19
C ARG A 170 22.13 2.30 -0.84
N GLY A 171 21.08 2.62 -0.08
CA GLY A 171 20.81 1.97 1.20
C GLY A 171 20.62 0.45 1.06
N GLY A 172 19.89 0.02 0.03
CA GLY A 172 19.73 -1.40 -0.26
C GLY A 172 21.04 -2.10 -0.63
N VAL A 173 21.86 -1.49 -1.49
CA VAL A 173 23.18 -2.02 -1.88
C VAL A 173 24.12 -2.12 -0.68
N ASP A 174 24.17 -1.11 0.18
CA ASP A 174 25.04 -1.10 1.36
C ASP A 174 24.63 -2.20 2.35
N LYS A 175 23.33 -2.41 2.55
CA LYS A 175 22.81 -3.50 3.40
C LYS A 175 23.05 -4.89 2.79
N MET A 176 22.90 -5.03 1.48
CA MET A 176 23.23 -6.25 0.75
C MET A 176 24.74 -6.57 0.85
N ALA A 177 25.60 -5.56 0.79
CA ALA A 177 27.03 -5.72 1.01
C ALA A 177 27.35 -6.19 2.44
N GLU A 178 26.66 -5.67 3.47
CA GLU A 178 26.76 -6.17 4.86
C GLU A 178 26.37 -7.66 4.97
N ALA A 179 25.35 -8.08 4.21
CA ALA A 179 24.94 -9.48 4.10
C ALA A 179 25.95 -10.36 3.33
N GLY A 180 26.95 -9.76 2.67
CA GLY A 180 27.87 -10.47 1.78
C GLY A 180 27.22 -10.89 0.45
N CYS A 181 26.16 -10.19 0.04
CA CYS A 181 25.34 -10.49 -1.14
C CYS A 181 25.48 -9.36 -2.17
N PRO A 182 26.31 -9.49 -3.22
CA PRO A 182 26.39 -8.47 -4.27
C PRO A 182 25.06 -8.32 -5.03
N VAL A 183 24.64 -7.07 -5.24
CA VAL A 183 23.57 -6.72 -6.19
C VAL A 183 24.15 -6.70 -7.59
N VAL A 184 23.76 -7.67 -8.43
CA VAL A 184 24.37 -7.91 -9.76
C VAL A 184 23.53 -7.38 -10.93
N GLY A 185 22.41 -6.72 -10.63
CA GLY A 185 21.51 -6.16 -11.62
C GLY A 185 20.15 -5.85 -11.01
N GLY A 186 19.15 -5.65 -11.87
CA GLY A 186 17.78 -5.40 -11.42
C GLY A 186 16.85 -4.95 -12.54
N HIS A 187 15.62 -4.62 -12.15
CA HIS A 187 14.60 -4.07 -13.02
C HIS A 187 13.88 -2.90 -12.34
N SER A 188 13.59 -1.86 -13.13
CA SER A 188 12.88 -0.67 -12.67
C SER A 188 11.69 -0.37 -13.58
N MET A 189 10.58 0.04 -12.98
CA MET A 189 9.35 0.44 -13.67
C MET A 189 8.86 1.78 -13.14
N ASN A 190 8.29 2.59 -14.04
CA ASN A 190 7.54 3.78 -13.63
C ASN A 190 6.22 3.31 -12.99
N ASP A 191 5.93 3.78 -11.78
CA ASP A 191 4.80 3.31 -10.98
C ASP A 191 4.23 4.49 -10.17
N GLU A 192 2.94 4.47 -9.84
CA GLU A 192 2.28 5.49 -9.03
C GLU A 192 2.74 5.47 -7.57
N GLU A 193 3.13 4.30 -7.04
CA GLU A 193 3.63 4.16 -5.67
C GLU A 193 5.07 3.64 -5.66
N VAL A 194 5.89 4.14 -4.74
CA VAL A 194 7.24 3.60 -4.48
C VAL A 194 7.12 2.16 -3.99
N LYS A 195 7.79 1.24 -4.68
CA LYS A 195 7.91 -0.18 -4.34
C LYS A 195 9.38 -0.57 -4.46
N CYS A 196 9.95 -1.13 -3.42
CA CYS A 196 11.34 -1.57 -3.43
C CYS A 196 11.44 -2.98 -2.85
N GLY A 197 12.37 -3.75 -3.42
CA GLY A 197 12.70 -5.07 -2.94
C GLY A 197 13.80 -5.70 -3.76
N PHE A 198 14.12 -6.94 -3.43
CA PHE A 198 15.16 -7.70 -4.12
C PHE A 198 14.70 -9.14 -4.33
N ALA A 199 15.04 -9.68 -5.50
CA ALA A 199 15.08 -11.12 -5.70
C ALA A 199 16.46 -11.61 -5.25
N VAL A 200 16.49 -12.57 -4.33
CA VAL A 200 17.73 -13.06 -3.71
C VAL A 200 17.92 -14.52 -4.06
N THR A 201 19.13 -14.84 -4.50
CA THR A 201 19.61 -16.20 -4.67
C THR A 201 20.57 -16.52 -3.52
N GLY A 202 20.27 -17.59 -2.80
CA GLY A 202 21.09 -18.11 -1.71
C GLY A 202 21.50 -19.57 -1.94
N LEU A 203 22.33 -20.07 -1.04
CA LEU A 203 22.78 -21.45 -1.02
C LEU A 203 22.70 -22.00 0.40
N VAL A 204 22.24 -23.24 0.53
CA VAL A 204 22.26 -23.97 1.80
C VAL A 204 22.82 -25.36 1.56
N THR A 205 23.67 -25.83 2.48
CA THR A 205 24.10 -27.23 2.49
C THR A 205 22.94 -28.10 2.98
N ARG A 206 22.67 -29.24 2.34
CA ARG A 206 21.49 -30.07 2.64
C ARG A 206 21.28 -30.37 4.12
N GLY A 207 22.35 -30.65 4.87
CA GLY A 207 22.27 -30.94 6.31
C GLY A 207 21.90 -29.73 7.20
N ASN A 208 21.94 -28.52 6.66
CA ASN A 208 21.63 -27.27 7.36
C ASN A 208 20.29 -26.67 6.92
N LEU A 209 19.59 -27.30 5.98
CA LEU A 209 18.28 -26.82 5.55
C LEU A 209 17.32 -26.86 6.74
N LEU A 210 16.72 -25.71 7.05
CA LEU A 210 15.60 -25.62 7.96
C LEU A 210 14.33 -25.39 7.15
N GLU A 211 13.34 -26.23 7.38
CA GLU A 211 11.99 -26.07 6.89
C GLU A 211 11.11 -25.62 8.06
N ARG A 212 10.05 -24.87 7.78
CA ARG A 212 9.14 -24.37 8.82
C ARG A 212 8.36 -25.47 9.53
N ASP A 213 8.08 -26.59 8.87
CA ASP A 213 7.14 -27.62 9.34
C ASP A 213 7.81 -28.85 9.98
N ARG A 214 9.02 -28.68 10.54
CA ARG A 214 9.82 -29.75 11.14
C ARG A 214 9.90 -29.71 12.67
N ALA A 215 9.07 -28.88 13.32
CA ALA A 215 9.03 -28.80 14.77
C ALA A 215 8.53 -30.11 15.41
N GLN A 216 8.90 -30.34 16.66
CA GLN A 216 8.50 -31.49 17.46
C GLN A 216 7.84 -31.05 18.77
N ALA A 217 7.00 -31.92 19.33
CA ALA A 217 6.36 -31.66 20.61
C ALA A 217 7.43 -31.46 21.71
N GLY A 218 7.28 -30.38 22.48
CA GLY A 218 8.20 -29.98 23.53
C GLY A 218 9.29 -29.00 23.07
N ASP A 219 9.49 -28.80 21.77
CA ASP A 219 10.46 -27.83 21.28
C ASP A 219 10.17 -26.42 21.81
N GLU A 220 11.22 -25.72 22.21
CA GLU A 220 11.18 -24.35 22.72
C GLU A 220 11.12 -23.35 21.55
N LEU A 221 10.23 -22.37 21.66
CA LEU A 221 10.03 -21.33 20.64
C LEU A 221 10.84 -20.10 20.99
N VAL A 222 11.67 -19.63 20.06
CA VAL A 222 12.48 -18.42 20.20
C VAL A 222 12.09 -17.38 19.16
N LEU A 223 11.96 -16.12 19.59
CA LEU A 223 11.82 -14.96 18.71
C LEU A 223 13.04 -14.05 18.85
N THR A 224 13.53 -13.53 17.72
CA THR A 224 14.84 -12.83 17.67
C THR A 224 14.75 -11.32 17.46
N LYS A 225 13.56 -10.76 17.20
CA LYS A 225 13.35 -9.29 17.15
C LYS A 225 12.05 -8.90 17.88
N PRO A 226 11.94 -7.65 18.38
CA PRO A 226 10.71 -7.19 18.99
C PRO A 226 9.56 -7.09 17.99
N LEU A 227 8.34 -7.33 18.46
CA LEU A 227 7.10 -7.09 17.70
C LEU A 227 6.65 -5.64 17.82
N GLY A 228 5.89 -5.16 16.83
CA GLY A 228 5.21 -3.86 16.86
C GLY A 228 5.49 -2.93 15.70
N THR A 229 6.26 -3.36 14.71
CA THR A 229 6.71 -2.49 13.62
C THR A 229 5.52 -1.95 12.80
N GLY A 230 4.45 -2.72 12.63
CA GLY A 230 3.26 -2.31 11.90
C GLY A 230 2.46 -1.23 12.61
N MET A 231 2.21 -1.39 13.91
CA MET A 231 1.54 -0.39 14.74
C MET A 231 2.34 0.92 14.80
N VAL A 232 3.66 0.85 14.93
CA VAL A 232 4.52 2.04 14.96
C VAL A 232 4.53 2.74 13.60
N ALA A 233 4.64 1.99 12.49
CA ALA A 233 4.57 2.57 11.15
C ALA A 233 3.21 3.24 10.89
N PHE A 234 2.12 2.64 11.36
CA PHE A 234 0.79 3.25 11.25
C PHE A 234 0.65 4.51 12.11
N ALA A 235 1.15 4.50 13.35
CA ALA A 235 1.23 5.70 14.18
C ALA A 235 2.05 6.81 13.48
N ALA A 236 3.11 6.45 12.76
CA ALA A 236 3.89 7.40 11.94
C ALA A 236 3.07 7.99 10.80
N GLN A 237 2.30 7.18 10.07
CA GLN A 237 1.41 7.65 9.01
C GLN A 237 0.37 8.64 9.55
N LEU A 238 -0.05 8.49 10.80
CA LEU A 238 -0.96 9.43 11.48
C LEU A 238 -0.26 10.68 12.05
N GLY A 239 1.08 10.76 11.99
CA GLY A 239 1.84 11.83 12.64
C GLY A 239 1.86 11.75 14.16
N ARG A 240 1.61 10.55 14.73
CA ARG A 240 1.37 10.33 16.17
C ARG A 240 2.52 9.61 16.89
N VAL A 241 3.73 9.66 16.34
CA VAL A 241 4.90 8.99 16.94
C VAL A 241 6.10 9.94 16.94
N LYS A 242 6.88 9.89 18.01
CA LYS A 242 8.13 10.63 18.11
C LYS A 242 9.21 10.05 17.20
N LYS A 243 10.10 10.91 16.69
CA LYS A 243 11.18 10.52 15.77
C LYS A 243 12.11 9.48 16.38
N GLU A 244 12.41 9.57 17.67
CA GLU A 244 13.34 8.65 18.35
C GLU A 244 12.83 7.20 18.30
N CYS A 245 11.52 6.99 18.40
CA CYS A 245 10.91 5.68 18.26
C CYS A 245 11.02 5.16 16.81
N LEU A 246 10.83 6.03 15.82
CA LEU A 246 10.97 5.64 14.41
C LEU A 246 12.41 5.26 14.05
N ASP A 247 13.39 6.02 14.55
CA ASP A 247 14.79 5.73 14.34
C ASP A 247 15.17 4.38 14.96
N GLU A 248 14.68 4.09 16.17
CA GLU A 248 14.91 2.83 16.86
C GLU A 248 14.26 1.63 16.13
N VAL A 249 12.97 1.74 15.82
CA VAL A 249 12.23 0.67 15.12
C VAL A 249 12.81 0.47 13.72
N GLY A 250 13.18 1.56 13.04
CA GLY A 250 13.89 1.53 11.77
C GLY A 250 15.21 0.77 11.83
N ALA A 251 16.01 0.96 12.89
CA ALA A 251 17.25 0.22 13.09
C ALA A 251 17.01 -1.29 13.28
N TRP A 252 15.98 -1.69 14.03
CA TRP A 252 15.59 -3.09 14.16
C TRP A 252 15.12 -3.72 12.84
N MET A 253 14.34 -2.98 12.05
CA MET A 253 13.93 -3.41 10.72
C MET A 253 15.12 -3.54 9.76
N ALA A 254 16.12 -2.65 9.85
CA ALA A 254 17.32 -2.67 9.01
C ALA A 254 18.39 -3.70 9.47
N ALA A 255 18.26 -4.28 10.67
CA ALA A 255 19.17 -5.29 11.17
C ALA A 255 18.97 -6.62 10.42
N LEU A 256 20.07 -7.25 10.01
CA LEU A 256 20.04 -8.56 9.33
C LEU A 256 19.74 -9.68 10.34
N ASN A 257 19.01 -10.71 9.90
CA ASN A 257 18.85 -11.97 10.65
C ASN A 257 20.09 -12.90 10.57
N LYS A 258 21.22 -12.38 10.07
CA LYS A 258 22.46 -13.14 9.79
C LYS A 258 23.01 -13.88 11.00
N ASP A 259 23.26 -13.19 12.11
CA ASP A 259 23.81 -13.81 13.31
C ASP A 259 22.88 -14.88 13.89
N ALA A 260 21.57 -14.60 13.90
CA ALA A 260 20.56 -15.56 14.33
C ALA A 260 20.57 -16.81 13.44
N ALA A 261 20.65 -16.65 12.11
CA ALA A 261 20.68 -17.75 11.17
C ALA A 261 21.95 -18.62 11.29
N GLU A 262 23.11 -18.00 11.44
CA GLU A 262 24.36 -18.75 11.65
C GLU A 262 24.38 -19.49 12.99
N LEU A 263 23.76 -18.92 14.03
CA LEU A 263 23.70 -19.51 15.36
C LEU A 263 22.65 -20.61 15.47
N MET A 264 21.50 -20.47 14.82
CA MET A 264 20.42 -21.46 14.94
C MET A 264 20.84 -22.82 14.39
N VAL A 265 21.59 -22.83 13.27
CA VAL A 265 22.16 -24.07 12.70
C VAL A 265 23.18 -24.68 13.67
N ARG A 266 24.06 -23.87 14.26
CA ARG A 266 25.08 -24.33 15.23
C ARG A 266 24.49 -24.93 16.50
N HIS A 267 23.39 -24.33 17.00
CA HIS A 267 22.70 -24.79 18.21
C HIS A 267 21.71 -25.94 17.93
N GLY A 268 21.53 -26.33 16.67
CA GLY A 268 20.71 -27.47 16.28
C GLY A 268 19.21 -27.17 16.29
N ALA A 269 18.82 -26.02 15.73
CA ALA A 269 17.42 -25.71 15.46
C ALA A 269 16.78 -26.80 14.59
N ARG A 270 15.49 -27.05 14.80
CA ARG A 270 14.73 -28.06 14.06
C ARG A 270 13.89 -27.47 12.93
N ALA A 271 13.33 -26.29 13.18
CA ALA A 271 12.49 -25.58 12.24
C ALA A 271 12.65 -24.08 12.45
N CYS A 272 12.45 -23.31 11.39
CA CYS A 272 12.55 -21.87 11.42
C CYS A 272 11.59 -21.26 10.40
N THR A 273 11.11 -20.07 10.70
CA THR A 273 10.51 -19.14 9.74
C THR A 273 10.86 -17.72 10.17
N ASP A 274 10.53 -16.69 9.39
CA ASP A 274 10.64 -15.31 9.83
C ASP A 274 9.26 -14.67 10.05
N VAL A 275 9.17 -13.79 11.05
CA VAL A 275 7.90 -13.12 11.37
C VAL A 275 7.79 -11.85 10.53
N THR A 276 6.93 -11.89 9.51
CA THR A 276 6.69 -10.76 8.60
C THR A 276 5.22 -10.31 8.55
N GLY A 277 4.64 -10.13 7.35
CA GLY A 277 3.37 -9.43 7.13
C GLY A 277 2.11 -10.09 7.71
N TYR A 278 2.16 -11.39 8.02
CA TYR A 278 1.03 -12.11 8.64
C TYR A 278 1.03 -12.06 10.18
N GLY A 279 2.01 -11.37 10.77
CA GLY A 279 2.19 -11.30 12.22
C GLY A 279 2.65 -12.62 12.83
N LEU A 280 2.94 -12.59 14.13
CA LEU A 280 3.41 -13.77 14.86
C LEU A 280 2.37 -14.90 14.83
N ALA A 281 1.09 -14.58 14.99
CA ALA A 281 0.02 -15.59 14.99
C ALA A 281 -0.10 -16.30 13.64
N GLY A 282 -0.10 -15.57 12.52
CA GLY A 282 -0.21 -16.18 11.19
C GLY A 282 0.93 -17.15 10.89
N HIS A 283 2.16 -16.72 11.18
CA HIS A 283 3.36 -17.53 10.98
C HIS A 283 3.42 -18.73 11.92
N LEU A 284 3.16 -18.56 13.21
CA LEU A 284 3.20 -19.65 14.18
C LEU A 284 2.04 -20.65 13.99
N VAL A 285 0.83 -20.20 13.63
CA VAL A 285 -0.27 -21.13 13.25
C VAL A 285 0.15 -21.98 12.06
N THR A 286 0.77 -21.38 11.04
CA THR A 286 1.24 -22.11 9.86
C THR A 286 2.30 -23.14 10.23
N MET A 287 3.27 -22.75 11.07
CA MET A 287 4.32 -23.62 11.60
C MET A 287 3.77 -24.79 12.42
N ALA A 288 2.85 -24.52 13.34
CA ALA A 288 2.22 -25.51 14.19
C ALA A 288 1.37 -26.50 13.37
N ARG A 289 0.62 -26.01 12.38
CA ARG A 289 -0.17 -26.87 11.49
C ARG A 289 0.70 -27.75 10.61
N GLY A 290 1.70 -27.17 9.93
CA GLY A 290 2.62 -27.97 9.11
C GLY A 290 3.29 -29.09 9.91
N SER A 291 3.59 -28.84 11.18
CA SER A 291 4.25 -29.82 12.06
C SER A 291 3.28 -30.80 12.75
N GLY A 292 1.96 -30.64 12.62
CA GLY A 292 0.98 -31.47 13.33
C GLY A 292 0.88 -31.19 14.85
N LEU A 293 1.17 -29.96 15.28
CA LEU A 293 1.34 -29.57 16.69
C LEU A 293 0.40 -28.43 17.11
N ALA A 294 0.31 -28.20 18.41
CA ALA A 294 -0.17 -26.96 19.00
C ALA A 294 1.02 -26.16 19.57
N ALA A 295 0.81 -24.93 20.02
CA ALA A 295 1.85 -24.16 20.71
C ALA A 295 1.28 -23.39 21.90
N ASN A 296 2.13 -23.14 22.89
CA ASN A 296 1.87 -22.19 23.98
C ASN A 296 2.81 -20.99 23.82
N LEU A 297 2.24 -19.79 23.95
CA LEU A 297 2.93 -18.51 23.99
C LEU A 297 2.73 -17.83 25.35
N ASP A 298 3.82 -17.30 25.91
CA ASP A 298 3.81 -16.49 27.12
C ASP A 298 3.96 -15.01 26.77
N LEU A 299 2.87 -14.24 26.93
CA LEU A 299 2.86 -12.79 26.65
C LEU A 299 3.90 -12.03 27.47
N ALA A 300 4.23 -12.49 28.69
CA ALA A 300 5.20 -11.81 29.53
C ALA A 300 6.63 -11.92 28.97
N ARG A 301 6.90 -12.94 28.14
CA ARG A 301 8.22 -13.20 27.54
C ARG A 301 8.35 -12.69 26.11
N LEU A 302 7.26 -12.27 25.46
CA LEU A 302 7.30 -11.73 24.10
C LEU A 302 8.09 -10.41 24.08
N PRO A 303 9.16 -10.29 23.28
CA PRO A 303 9.83 -9.02 23.07
C PRO A 303 8.92 -8.12 22.23
N VAL A 304 8.57 -6.95 22.77
CA VAL A 304 7.65 -6.00 22.12
C VAL A 304 8.16 -4.58 22.32
N PHE A 305 7.99 -3.69 21.34
CA PHE A 305 8.31 -2.27 21.55
C PHE A 305 7.37 -1.63 22.59
N HIS A 306 7.92 -0.76 23.45
CA HIS A 306 7.13 0.02 24.40
C HIS A 306 5.97 0.79 23.74
N ALA A 307 6.21 1.31 22.53
CA ALA A 307 5.22 2.00 21.72
C ALA A 307 3.95 1.18 21.42
N VAL A 308 4.04 -0.15 21.40
CA VAL A 308 2.90 -1.04 21.08
C VAL A 308 1.84 -1.00 22.18
N GLU A 309 2.27 -1.02 23.45
CA GLU A 309 1.33 -0.92 24.56
C GLU A 309 0.59 0.43 24.53
N GLU A 310 1.31 1.49 24.18
CA GLU A 310 0.73 2.83 23.99
C GLU A 310 -0.25 2.86 22.80
N CYS A 311 0.10 2.24 21.67
CA CYS A 311 -0.78 2.11 20.50
C CYS A 311 -2.06 1.34 20.85
N ILE A 312 -1.98 0.20 21.55
CA ILE A 312 -3.15 -0.59 21.97
C ILE A 312 -4.04 0.23 22.89
N ARG A 313 -3.46 0.95 23.86
CA ARG A 313 -4.23 1.82 24.76
C ARG A 313 -4.93 2.98 24.02
N ALA A 314 -4.35 3.45 22.93
CA ALA A 314 -4.85 4.55 22.11
C ALA A 314 -5.65 4.08 20.87
N ASP A 315 -5.89 2.78 20.72
CA ASP A 315 -6.57 2.16 19.58
C ASP A 315 -5.94 2.50 18.21
N ILE A 316 -4.61 2.61 18.18
CA ILE A 316 -3.83 2.86 16.95
C ILE A 316 -3.40 1.53 16.34
N LEU A 317 -4.34 0.90 15.65
CA LEU A 317 -4.15 -0.41 15.02
C LEU A 317 -4.27 -0.27 13.50
N PRO A 318 -3.27 -0.71 12.70
CA PRO A 318 -3.45 -0.74 11.26
C PRO A 318 -4.50 -1.80 10.90
N GLY A 319 -5.33 -1.55 9.89
CA GLY A 319 -6.33 -2.54 9.44
C GLY A 319 -5.75 -3.85 8.88
N ALA A 320 -4.42 -4.02 8.88
CA ALA A 320 -3.77 -5.31 8.69
C ALA A 320 -3.90 -6.24 9.91
N VAL A 321 -3.97 -5.69 11.13
CA VAL A 321 -4.24 -6.43 12.37
C VAL A 321 -5.56 -7.20 12.23
N ASP A 322 -6.64 -6.51 11.87
CA ASP A 322 -7.96 -7.14 11.70
C ASP A 322 -7.96 -8.20 10.59
N ARG A 323 -7.22 -7.96 9.49
CA ARG A 323 -7.10 -8.95 8.39
C ARG A 323 -6.34 -10.20 8.82
N ASN A 324 -5.26 -10.04 9.58
CA ASN A 324 -4.44 -11.14 10.09
C ASN A 324 -5.20 -11.92 11.19
N GLU A 325 -5.95 -11.21 12.03
CA GLU A 325 -6.86 -11.81 12.99
C GLU A 325 -7.94 -12.64 12.29
N ALA A 326 -8.63 -12.09 11.30
CA ALA A 326 -9.68 -12.80 10.58
C ALA A 326 -9.21 -14.13 9.97
N TYR A 327 -7.92 -14.25 9.63
CA TYR A 327 -7.32 -15.50 9.22
C TYR A 327 -7.07 -16.44 10.40
N SER A 328 -6.39 -15.99 11.45
CA SER A 328 -5.80 -16.86 12.46
C SER A 328 -6.63 -17.05 13.74
N VAL A 329 -7.66 -16.24 13.96
CA VAL A 329 -8.47 -16.19 15.19
C VAL A 329 -9.07 -17.54 15.60
N ALA A 330 -9.41 -18.40 14.64
CA ALA A 330 -9.98 -19.73 14.92
C ALA A 330 -9.00 -20.65 15.67
N TRP A 331 -7.70 -20.36 15.60
CA TRP A 331 -6.65 -21.13 16.25
C TRP A 331 -6.06 -20.45 17.49
N VAL A 332 -6.29 -19.16 17.69
CA VAL A 332 -5.74 -18.40 18.83
C VAL A 332 -6.70 -18.45 20.00
N LYS A 333 -6.25 -19.02 21.13
CA LYS A 333 -7.04 -19.18 22.34
C LYS A 333 -6.38 -18.45 23.52
N PRO A 334 -6.93 -17.33 23.99
CA PRO A 334 -6.46 -16.70 25.21
C PRO A 334 -6.77 -17.59 26.41
N ALA A 335 -5.77 -17.88 27.23
CA ALA A 335 -5.89 -18.67 28.45
C ALA A 335 -6.28 -17.82 29.68
N SER A 336 -6.26 -16.49 29.55
CA SER A 336 -6.66 -15.53 30.59
C SER A 336 -7.41 -14.32 30.00
N PRO A 337 -8.21 -13.60 30.81
CA PRO A 337 -8.80 -12.33 30.40
C PRO A 337 -7.75 -11.26 30.05
N GLY A 338 -6.62 -11.22 30.76
CA GLY A 338 -5.53 -10.28 30.47
C GLY A 338 -4.91 -10.53 29.09
N ALA A 339 -4.82 -11.79 28.66
CA ALA A 339 -4.29 -12.13 27.34
C ALA A 339 -5.13 -11.58 26.19
N ALA A 340 -6.46 -11.56 26.32
CA ALA A 340 -7.37 -11.08 25.29
C ALA A 340 -7.08 -9.63 24.86
N ARG A 341 -6.66 -8.77 25.80
CA ARG A 341 -6.33 -7.36 25.54
C ARG A 341 -5.12 -7.18 24.62
N TYR A 342 -4.18 -8.12 24.63
CA TYR A 342 -2.90 -8.01 23.91
C TYR A 342 -2.82 -8.90 22.66
N LEU A 343 -3.89 -9.62 22.31
CA LEU A 343 -3.96 -10.37 21.06
C LEU A 343 -3.64 -9.54 19.81
N PRO A 344 -4.00 -8.23 19.71
CA PRO A 344 -3.61 -7.40 18.56
C PRO A 344 -2.10 -7.40 18.26
N VAL A 345 -1.23 -7.57 19.26
CA VAL A 345 0.24 -7.68 19.06
C VAL A 345 0.60 -8.88 18.19
N LEU A 346 -0.12 -9.99 18.35
CA LEU A 346 0.16 -11.23 17.62
C LEU A 346 -0.21 -11.12 16.14
N TYR A 347 -1.15 -10.24 15.82
CA TYR A 347 -1.66 -10.02 14.46
C TYR A 347 -1.00 -8.83 13.75
N ASP A 348 -0.23 -8.01 14.46
CA ASP A 348 0.48 -6.87 13.87
C ASP A 348 1.43 -7.31 12.76
N PRO A 349 1.34 -6.77 11.53
CA PRO A 349 2.27 -7.09 10.45
C PRO A 349 3.67 -6.62 10.81
N GLN A 350 4.64 -7.53 10.80
CA GLN A 350 6.02 -7.19 11.06
C GLN A 350 6.73 -6.90 9.73
N THR A 351 7.37 -5.73 9.60
CA THR A 351 8.24 -5.44 8.46
C THR A 351 9.67 -5.81 8.83
N SER A 352 10.32 -6.69 8.07
CA SER A 352 11.68 -7.17 8.38
C SER A 352 11.83 -7.65 9.83
N GLY A 353 10.90 -8.51 10.28
CA GLY A 353 10.91 -9.02 11.65
C GLY A 353 12.02 -10.04 11.90
N GLY A 354 11.95 -10.67 13.06
CA GLY A 354 12.94 -11.65 13.49
C GLY A 354 12.61 -13.06 13.03
N LEU A 355 13.61 -13.93 13.10
CA LEU A 355 13.41 -15.37 13.02
C LEU A 355 12.58 -15.89 14.21
N LEU A 356 11.65 -16.79 13.91
CA LEU A 356 10.88 -17.63 14.82
C LEU A 356 11.41 -19.06 14.72
N ILE A 357 12.09 -19.53 15.77
CA ILE A 357 12.92 -20.73 15.72
C ILE A 357 12.41 -21.77 16.72
N ALA A 358 12.34 -23.03 16.30
CA ALA A 358 12.07 -24.18 17.16
C ALA A 358 13.37 -24.88 17.54
N PHE A 359 13.65 -24.99 18.83
CA PHE A 359 14.80 -25.70 19.36
C PHE A 359 14.38 -26.93 20.17
N PRO A 360 15.17 -28.02 20.14
CA PRO A 360 15.01 -29.10 21.10
C PRO A 360 15.04 -28.57 22.55
N PRO A 361 14.28 -29.19 23.49
CA PRO A 361 14.27 -28.77 24.88
C PRO A 361 15.68 -28.61 25.48
N GLY A 362 15.96 -27.45 26.08
CA GLY A 362 17.23 -27.15 26.74
C GLY A 362 18.32 -26.61 25.81
N LYS A 363 18.03 -26.39 24.53
CA LYS A 363 18.96 -25.77 23.56
C LYS A 363 18.71 -24.28 23.36
N ALA A 364 17.49 -23.81 23.60
CA ALA A 364 17.11 -22.44 23.26
C ALA A 364 17.84 -21.36 24.09
N GLU A 365 18.03 -21.58 25.39
CA GLU A 365 18.65 -20.59 26.27
C GLU A 365 20.12 -20.31 25.89
N GLY A 366 20.88 -21.34 25.51
CA GLY A 366 22.27 -21.17 25.06
C GLY A 366 22.37 -20.36 23.76
N PHE A 367 21.42 -20.55 22.83
CA PHE A 367 21.30 -19.73 21.63
C PHE A 367 20.97 -18.27 21.98
N VAL A 368 19.97 -18.05 22.86
CA VAL A 368 19.55 -16.70 23.27
C VAL A 368 20.68 -15.95 23.96
N GLU A 369 21.42 -16.60 24.86
CA GLU A 369 22.57 -16.00 25.54
C GLU A 369 23.67 -15.60 24.56
N GLU A 370 24.05 -16.50 23.63
CA GLU A 370 25.09 -16.19 22.64
C GLU A 370 24.66 -15.05 21.69
N LEU A 371 23.40 -15.05 21.24
CA LEU A 371 22.86 -14.02 20.36
C LEU A 371 22.77 -12.64 21.07
N ARG A 372 22.41 -12.63 22.36
CA ARG A 372 22.45 -11.40 23.20
C ARG A 372 23.87 -10.88 23.38
N ASN A 373 24.85 -11.78 23.56
CA ASN A 373 26.27 -11.40 23.65
C ASN A 373 26.81 -10.79 22.35
N ARG A 374 26.17 -11.06 21.20
CA ARG A 374 26.45 -10.39 19.91
C ARG A 374 25.69 -9.08 19.70
N GLY A 375 24.93 -8.63 20.69
CA GLY A 375 24.25 -7.32 20.68
C GLY A 375 22.75 -7.38 20.42
N ASN A 376 22.16 -8.53 20.12
CA ASN A 376 20.72 -8.65 19.97
C ASN A 376 20.05 -8.88 21.33
N GLN A 377 19.70 -7.78 22.00
CA GLN A 377 19.10 -7.81 23.34
C GLN A 377 17.65 -8.29 23.34
N ALA A 378 16.97 -8.41 22.19
CA ALA A 378 15.55 -8.76 22.09
C ALA A 378 15.28 -10.27 22.01
N ALA A 379 16.29 -11.08 21.69
CA ALA A 379 16.11 -12.52 21.57
C ALA A 379 15.54 -13.12 22.86
N ALA A 380 14.49 -13.93 22.77
CA ALA A 380 13.87 -14.58 23.92
C ALA A 380 13.18 -15.90 23.55
N VAL A 381 13.19 -16.83 24.50
CA VAL A 381 12.26 -17.97 24.48
C VAL A 381 10.87 -17.44 24.84
N ILE A 382 9.92 -17.60 23.93
CA ILE A 382 8.56 -17.03 24.02
C ILE A 382 7.49 -18.08 24.32
N GLY A 383 7.85 -19.36 24.30
CA GLY A 383 6.87 -20.43 24.38
C GLY A 383 7.45 -21.80 24.06
N ARG A 384 6.57 -22.74 23.72
CA ARG A 384 6.95 -24.09 23.27
C ARG A 384 5.86 -24.72 22.41
N PHE A 385 6.24 -25.69 21.59
CA PHE A 385 5.30 -26.58 20.93
C PHE A 385 4.74 -27.63 21.90
N LEU A 386 3.48 -27.96 21.69
CA LEU A 386 2.72 -28.92 22.47
C LEU A 386 2.24 -30.06 21.56
N PRO A 387 2.10 -31.29 22.10
CA PRO A 387 1.41 -32.33 21.37
C PRO A 387 -0.05 -31.92 21.11
N PRO A 388 -0.65 -32.32 19.98
CA PRO A 388 -2.05 -32.05 19.72
C PRO A 388 -2.93 -32.81 20.73
N GLY A 389 -4.02 -32.18 21.15
CA GLY A 389 -4.96 -32.71 22.13
C GLY A 389 -6.40 -32.43 21.74
N LYS A 390 -7.35 -33.00 22.48
CA LYS A 390 -8.79 -32.80 22.23
C LYS A 390 -9.21 -31.32 22.37
N GLU A 391 -8.61 -30.61 23.33
CA GLU A 391 -8.87 -29.19 23.59
C GLU A 391 -7.90 -28.26 22.84
N THR A 392 -6.76 -28.80 22.41
CA THR A 392 -5.71 -28.12 21.65
C THR A 392 -5.43 -28.88 20.35
N PRO A 393 -6.38 -28.89 19.39
CA PRO A 393 -6.14 -29.50 18.09
C PRO A 393 -4.95 -28.84 17.39
N GLU A 394 -4.44 -29.50 16.36
CA GLU A 394 -3.36 -28.99 15.51
C GLU A 394 -3.60 -27.52 15.08
N GLY A 395 -2.54 -26.71 15.16
CA GLY A 395 -2.54 -25.29 14.87
C GLY A 395 -2.94 -24.41 16.05
N THR A 396 -3.51 -24.96 17.13
CA THR A 396 -3.96 -24.16 18.28
C THR A 396 -2.80 -23.42 18.93
N LEU A 397 -2.93 -22.11 19.10
CA LEU A 397 -2.05 -21.27 19.90
C LEU A 397 -2.73 -20.94 21.22
N LEU A 398 -2.23 -21.51 22.33
CA LEU A 398 -2.60 -21.10 23.67
C LEU A 398 -1.80 -19.87 24.05
N VAL A 399 -2.47 -18.78 24.43
CA VAL A 399 -1.82 -17.53 24.80
C VAL A 399 -2.02 -17.28 26.29
N GLU A 400 -0.93 -17.39 27.05
CA GLU A 400 -0.89 -17.21 28.50
C GLU A 400 -0.30 -15.84 28.89
N GLY A 401 -0.57 -15.41 30.13
CA GLY A 401 -0.06 -14.16 30.70
C GLY A 401 -1.12 -13.06 30.85
N GLU A 402 -0.88 -12.11 31.75
CA GLU A 402 -1.79 -10.98 32.02
C GLU A 402 -1.38 -9.69 31.28
N GLY A 403 -0.21 -9.69 30.64
CA GLY A 403 0.26 -8.56 29.85
C GLY A 403 1.67 -8.73 29.30
N LEU A 404 2.15 -7.67 28.64
CA LEU A 404 3.47 -7.62 28.02
C LEU A 404 4.53 -7.36 29.10
N GLY A 405 5.45 -8.31 29.28
CA GLY A 405 6.47 -8.27 30.34
C GLY A 405 7.86 -7.91 29.83
N PHE A 406 8.14 -8.10 28.54
CA PHE A 406 9.43 -7.84 27.92
C PHE A 406 9.33 -6.71 26.89
N LEU A 407 9.44 -5.48 27.41
CA LEU A 407 9.32 -4.27 26.61
C LEU A 407 10.70 -3.70 26.23
N VAL A 408 10.85 -3.32 24.96
CA VAL A 408 12.08 -2.80 24.36
C VAL A 408 11.85 -1.35 23.90
N GLY A 409 12.88 -0.52 24.07
CA GLY A 409 12.92 0.82 23.49
C GLY A 409 12.30 1.94 24.32
N ALA A 410 12.13 3.09 23.66
CA ALA A 410 11.67 4.31 24.31
C ALA A 410 10.18 4.26 24.75
N ARG A 411 9.89 4.94 25.88
CA ARG A 411 8.54 5.11 26.45
C ARG A 411 7.99 6.50 26.17
N ASP A 412 6.68 6.64 26.28
CA ASP A 412 5.94 7.89 26.10
C ASP A 412 6.20 8.48 24.70
N VAL A 413 6.14 7.64 23.68
CA VAL A 413 6.51 7.97 22.30
C VAL A 413 5.31 8.12 21.37
N ILE A 414 4.14 7.62 21.78
CA ILE A 414 2.88 7.85 21.07
C ILE A 414 2.26 9.16 21.54
N LEU A 415 2.02 10.04 20.57
CA LEU A 415 1.48 11.38 20.79
C LEU A 415 -0.05 11.32 20.90
N PRO A 416 -0.66 12.20 21.73
CA PRO A 416 -2.10 12.35 21.78
C PRO A 416 -2.65 12.77 20.41
N PRO A 417 -3.94 12.52 20.13
CA PRO A 417 -4.56 13.07 18.94
C PRO A 417 -4.50 14.60 19.00
N ASP A 418 -3.89 15.21 18.00
CA ASP A 418 -3.85 16.64 17.82
C ASP A 418 -4.58 16.96 16.52
N GLU A 419 -5.76 17.58 16.63
CA GLU A 419 -6.57 17.98 15.47
C GLU A 419 -5.82 18.96 14.54
N ALA A 420 -4.77 19.63 15.03
CA ALA A 420 -3.91 20.50 14.23
C ALA A 420 -2.77 19.75 13.50
N ASN A 421 -2.45 18.51 13.90
CA ASN A 421 -1.35 17.70 13.35
C ASN A 421 -1.80 16.39 12.70
N LEU A 422 -3.11 16.08 12.71
CA LEU A 422 -3.65 15.05 11.82
C LEU A 422 -3.25 15.43 10.39
N PRO A 423 -2.46 14.61 9.67
CA PRO A 423 -2.19 14.89 8.28
C PRO A 423 -3.55 15.01 7.60
N PRO A 424 -3.80 16.09 6.82
CA PRO A 424 -5.04 16.18 6.07
C PRO A 424 -5.19 14.86 5.29
N PRO A 425 -6.40 14.29 5.18
CA PRO A 425 -6.59 13.11 4.35
C PRO A 425 -5.91 13.38 3.02
N VAL A 426 -5.06 12.44 2.57
CA VAL A 426 -4.33 12.59 1.31
C VAL A 426 -5.36 12.66 0.21
N ASP A 427 -5.77 13.88 -0.09
CA ASP A 427 -6.60 14.15 -1.22
C ASP A 427 -5.66 14.16 -2.42
N VAL A 428 -5.55 12.98 -3.04
CA VAL A 428 -4.81 12.77 -4.27
C VAL A 428 -5.28 13.75 -5.36
N LYS A 429 -6.49 14.36 -5.22
CA LYS A 429 -6.92 15.49 -6.04
C LYS A 429 -6.41 16.86 -5.54
N ALA A 430 -6.36 17.15 -4.24
CA ALA A 430 -5.86 18.44 -3.75
C ALA A 430 -4.36 18.67 -3.99
N LEU A 431 -3.54 17.61 -4.03
CA LEU A 431 -2.16 17.67 -4.51
C LEU A 431 -2.06 18.14 -5.98
N LYS A 432 -3.15 18.03 -6.76
CA LYS A 432 -3.27 18.53 -8.13
C LYS A 432 -3.75 20.00 -8.20
N GLU A 433 -4.30 20.56 -7.13
CA GLU A 433 -4.99 21.87 -7.15
C GLU A 433 -4.26 23.00 -6.39
N GLY A 434 -3.29 22.68 -5.53
CA GLY A 434 -2.64 23.64 -4.61
C GLY A 434 -1.73 24.72 -5.21
N LYS A 435 -1.51 24.79 -6.53
CA LYS A 435 -0.54 25.72 -7.15
C LYS A 435 -1.11 27.01 -7.75
N LYS A 436 -2.38 27.33 -7.51
CA LYS A 436 -2.99 28.55 -8.09
C LYS A 436 -2.61 29.86 -7.40
N LYS A 437 -1.86 29.88 -6.29
CA LYS A 437 -1.72 31.09 -5.44
C LYS A 437 -0.33 31.74 -5.35
N GLU A 438 0.74 31.20 -5.93
CA GLU A 438 2.10 31.75 -5.72
C GLU A 438 2.81 32.35 -6.95
N GLU A 439 2.28 32.23 -8.17
CA GLU A 439 2.99 32.68 -9.38
C GLU A 439 2.54 34.04 -9.97
N GLU A 440 1.84 34.88 -9.20
CA GLU A 440 1.35 36.19 -9.70
C GLU A 440 2.31 37.38 -9.50
N LYS A 441 3.60 37.14 -9.24
CA LYS A 441 4.59 38.22 -9.18
C LYS A 441 5.82 37.93 -10.03
N GLU A 442 5.98 38.81 -11.02
CA GLU A 442 7.16 39.05 -11.87
C GLU A 442 7.24 38.25 -13.18
N ALA A 443 6.75 38.87 -14.25
CA ALA A 443 7.21 38.62 -15.62
C ALA A 443 7.62 39.97 -16.26
N PRO A 444 8.84 40.13 -16.79
CA PRO A 444 9.20 41.29 -17.60
C PRO A 444 8.86 41.07 -19.08
N GLU A 445 8.62 42.18 -19.78
CA GLU A 445 8.20 42.29 -21.18
C GLU A 445 9.31 41.84 -22.17
N GLU A 446 8.94 41.10 -23.23
CA GLU A 446 9.82 40.81 -24.39
C GLU A 446 9.20 41.34 -25.71
N GLU A 447 10.04 42.00 -26.51
CA GLU A 447 9.76 42.57 -27.84
C GLU A 447 9.67 41.51 -28.97
N PRO A 448 8.99 41.78 -30.10
CA PRO A 448 8.76 40.79 -31.15
C PRO A 448 9.88 40.75 -32.21
N LEU A 449 10.34 39.54 -32.54
CA LEU A 449 11.26 39.29 -33.65
C LEU A 449 10.54 38.77 -34.90
N GLU A 450 10.88 39.41 -36.02
CA GLU A 450 10.27 39.28 -37.35
C GLU A 450 10.56 37.96 -38.09
N CYS A 451 9.68 37.72 -39.04
CA CYS A 451 9.50 36.55 -39.89
C CYS A 451 10.51 36.50 -41.07
N CYS A 452 10.85 35.31 -41.55
CA CYS A 452 11.34 35.11 -42.93
C CYS A 452 10.81 33.80 -43.56
N PRO A 453 10.68 33.75 -44.90
CA PRO A 453 9.67 32.93 -45.58
C PRO A 453 10.25 31.71 -46.32
N GLY A 454 9.45 30.67 -46.47
CA GLY A 454 9.74 29.53 -47.33
C GLY A 454 8.49 28.70 -47.59
N GLY A 455 7.95 28.78 -48.80
CA GLY A 455 6.76 28.06 -49.24
C GLY A 455 6.99 26.55 -49.45
N PRO A 456 5.90 25.76 -49.61
CA PRO A 456 5.97 24.30 -49.61
C PRO A 456 6.17 23.74 -51.04
N PRO A 457 6.69 22.51 -51.19
CA PRO A 457 6.49 21.75 -52.40
C PRO A 457 5.23 20.88 -52.30
N VAL A 458 4.51 20.86 -53.42
CA VAL A 458 3.37 20.01 -53.77
C VAL A 458 3.90 18.71 -54.38
N PHE A 459 3.30 17.56 -54.07
CA PHE A 459 3.31 16.39 -54.97
C PHE A 459 1.98 15.61 -54.88
N ASP A 460 1.55 15.20 -56.07
CA ASP A 460 0.24 14.67 -56.48
C ASP A 460 -0.06 13.22 -56.08
N ASP A 461 -1.36 12.94 -56.23
CA ASP A 461 -2.12 11.70 -56.10
C ASP A 461 -1.64 10.49 -56.94
N GLU A 462 -1.97 9.31 -56.41
CA GLU A 462 -2.78 8.24 -57.04
C GLU A 462 -2.18 6.84 -56.79
N GLU A 463 -2.94 5.98 -56.10
CA GLU A 463 -3.12 4.58 -56.51
C GLU A 463 -4.31 3.93 -55.77
N ARG A 464 -5.28 3.43 -56.56
CA ARG A 464 -6.45 2.63 -56.20
C ARG A 464 -6.14 1.15 -56.44
N VAL A 465 -6.57 0.23 -55.57
CA VAL A 465 -7.29 -1.03 -55.93
C VAL A 465 -8.03 -1.62 -54.67
N PRO A 466 -8.91 -2.66 -54.73
CA PRO A 466 -10.36 -2.47 -54.62
C PRO A 466 -11.10 -3.34 -53.54
N GLY A 467 -12.35 -2.94 -53.26
CA GLY A 467 -13.55 -3.79 -53.14
C GLY A 467 -13.59 -5.04 -52.24
N ASN A 468 -14.50 -5.02 -51.25
CA ASN A 468 -15.34 -6.17 -50.95
C ASN A 468 -16.78 -5.73 -50.61
N ALA A 469 -17.74 -6.51 -51.11
CA ALA A 469 -19.17 -6.24 -51.21
C ALA A 469 -19.94 -6.38 -49.87
N PRO A 470 -21.19 -5.86 -49.78
CA PRO A 470 -21.91 -5.68 -48.51
C PRO A 470 -22.75 -6.91 -48.14
N ARG A 471 -23.04 -7.07 -46.84
CA ARG A 471 -24.18 -7.86 -46.36
C ARG A 471 -25.33 -6.92 -46.03
N ASN A 472 -26.48 -7.21 -46.64
CA ASN A 472 -27.77 -6.59 -46.38
C ASN A 472 -28.30 -7.04 -45.02
N GLU A 473 -28.70 -6.06 -44.20
CA GLU A 473 -29.75 -6.22 -43.19
C GLU A 473 -30.67 -5.01 -43.33
N GLU A 474 -31.52 -5.06 -44.35
CA GLU A 474 -32.83 -4.40 -44.30
C GLU A 474 -33.68 -5.22 -43.34
N GLU A 475 -33.97 -4.67 -42.17
CA GLU A 475 -35.27 -4.71 -41.48
C GLU A 475 -35.07 -4.25 -40.03
N GLU A 476 -35.02 -2.94 -39.81
CA GLU A 476 -35.54 -2.28 -38.59
C GLU A 476 -35.52 -0.75 -38.76
N GLU A 477 -36.07 -0.27 -39.89
CA GLU A 477 -36.44 1.13 -40.05
C GLU A 477 -37.95 1.25 -40.01
N LYS A 478 -38.51 1.42 -38.81
CA LYS A 478 -39.85 1.99 -38.59
C LYS A 478 -39.96 2.46 -37.14
N GLU A 479 -39.46 3.67 -36.92
CA GLU A 479 -39.88 4.69 -35.92
C GLU A 479 -38.68 5.56 -35.53
N ARG A 480 -38.22 6.41 -36.46
CA ARG A 480 -37.42 7.59 -36.09
C ARG A 480 -38.27 8.83 -36.25
N ILE A 481 -38.58 9.43 -35.11
CA ILE A 481 -39.11 10.79 -34.98
C ILE A 481 -38.20 11.72 -35.79
N GLN A 482 -38.77 12.46 -36.73
CA GLN A 482 -38.06 13.52 -37.45
C GLN A 482 -37.69 14.62 -36.45
N VAL A 483 -36.44 14.60 -35.98
CA VAL A 483 -35.84 15.74 -35.28
C VAL A 483 -35.21 16.61 -36.34
N GLU A 484 -35.77 17.80 -36.57
CA GLU A 484 -35.10 18.84 -37.36
C GLU A 484 -33.72 19.09 -36.74
N LYS A 485 -32.64 18.89 -37.52
CA LYS A 485 -31.29 19.23 -37.08
C LYS A 485 -31.24 20.73 -36.77
N PRO A 486 -30.85 21.16 -35.55
CA PRO A 486 -30.59 22.56 -35.31
C PRO A 486 -29.41 22.98 -36.18
N LYS A 487 -29.53 24.13 -36.84
CA LYS A 487 -28.46 24.73 -37.66
C LYS A 487 -27.17 24.76 -36.83
N GLU A 488 -26.14 24.07 -37.32
CA GLU A 488 -24.78 24.15 -36.77
C GLU A 488 -24.31 25.60 -36.85
N THR A 489 -24.35 26.27 -35.71
CA THR A 489 -23.56 27.47 -35.46
C THR A 489 -22.42 27.01 -34.58
N THR A 490 -21.26 26.75 -35.18
CA THR A 490 -20.00 26.64 -34.46
C THR A 490 -19.79 27.92 -33.66
N PRO A 491 -19.74 27.90 -32.32
CA PRO A 491 -19.30 29.05 -31.57
C PRO A 491 -17.79 29.18 -31.84
N SER A 492 -17.37 30.34 -32.34
CA SER A 492 -15.97 30.74 -32.34
C SER A 492 -15.42 30.59 -30.92
N GLY A 493 -14.46 29.69 -30.73
CA GLY A 493 -13.86 29.40 -29.44
C GLY A 493 -12.98 30.56 -28.95
N GLU A 494 -13.60 31.57 -28.33
CA GLU A 494 -12.89 32.50 -27.46
C GLU A 494 -12.50 31.76 -26.17
N VAL A 495 -11.21 31.83 -25.82
CA VAL A 495 -10.73 31.38 -24.50
C VAL A 495 -11.27 32.36 -23.47
N LEU A 496 -12.29 31.93 -22.71
CA LEU A 496 -12.91 32.75 -21.67
C LEU A 496 -11.92 32.94 -20.51
N SER A 497 -11.80 34.17 -20.01
CA SER A 497 -10.99 34.44 -18.80
C SER A 497 -11.57 33.69 -17.58
N PRO A 498 -10.76 33.37 -16.56
CA PRO A 498 -11.22 32.70 -15.33
C PRO A 498 -12.42 33.39 -14.67
N GLU A 499 -12.42 34.72 -14.63
CA GLU A 499 -13.50 35.55 -14.09
C GLU A 499 -14.81 35.39 -14.90
N THR A 500 -14.68 35.24 -16.22
CA THR A 500 -15.82 35.02 -17.13
C THR A 500 -16.39 33.60 -16.98
N VAL A 501 -15.55 32.61 -16.67
CA VAL A 501 -15.99 31.23 -16.40
C VAL A 501 -16.72 31.15 -15.07
N GLU A 502 -16.22 31.80 -14.02
CA GLU A 502 -16.88 31.88 -12.72
C GLU A 502 -18.25 32.56 -12.82
N GLY A 503 -18.33 33.70 -13.52
CA GLY A 503 -19.60 34.39 -13.76
C GLY A 503 -20.63 33.50 -14.47
N LYS A 504 -20.23 32.84 -15.57
CA LYS A 504 -21.11 31.93 -16.32
C LYS A 504 -21.54 30.70 -15.51
N PHE A 505 -20.68 30.19 -14.64
CA PHE A 505 -21.02 29.09 -13.74
C PHE A 505 -22.05 29.53 -12.69
N MET A 506 -21.90 30.73 -12.12
CA MET A 506 -22.87 31.29 -11.18
C MET A 506 -24.23 31.55 -11.84
N ASP A 507 -24.24 32.03 -13.09
CA ASP A 507 -25.47 32.18 -13.89
C ASP A 507 -26.17 30.84 -14.12
N PHE A 508 -25.40 29.79 -14.46
CA PHE A 508 -25.93 28.43 -14.58
C PHE A 508 -26.51 27.94 -13.25
N MET A 509 -25.82 28.14 -12.14
CA MET A 509 -26.29 27.72 -10.81
C MET A 509 -27.56 28.46 -10.41
N ALA A 510 -27.66 29.75 -10.69
CA ALA A 510 -28.87 30.54 -10.47
C ALA A 510 -30.05 30.02 -11.32
N ALA A 511 -29.84 29.80 -12.62
CA ALA A 511 -30.86 29.27 -13.52
C ALA A 511 -31.31 27.84 -13.14
N ALA A 512 -30.37 26.98 -12.75
CA ALA A 512 -30.66 25.61 -12.33
C ALA A 512 -31.53 25.56 -11.06
N ASN A 513 -31.27 26.45 -10.10
CA ASN A 513 -31.99 26.52 -8.83
C ASN A 513 -33.27 27.37 -8.87
N GLN A 514 -33.48 28.15 -9.92
CA GLN A 514 -34.70 28.95 -10.08
C GLN A 514 -35.93 28.04 -10.28
N GLY A 515 -37.05 28.40 -9.65
CA GLY A 515 -38.33 27.72 -9.84
C GLY A 515 -38.79 27.75 -11.31
N GLY A 516 -39.33 26.63 -11.79
CA GLY A 516 -39.87 26.49 -13.14
C GLY A 516 -40.99 25.45 -13.15
N ARG A 517 -40.95 24.50 -14.10
CA ARG A 517 -41.87 23.33 -14.09
C ARG A 517 -41.71 22.45 -12.85
N VAL A 518 -40.51 22.44 -12.28
CA VAL A 518 -40.22 21.89 -10.95
C VAL A 518 -40.07 23.07 -10.00
N SER A 519 -40.78 23.03 -8.88
CA SER A 519 -40.78 24.11 -7.90
C SER A 519 -39.41 24.27 -7.23
N THR A 520 -39.17 25.46 -6.67
CA THR A 520 -37.92 25.77 -5.94
C THR A 520 -37.76 24.84 -4.73
N GLU A 521 -38.87 24.52 -4.06
CA GLU A 521 -38.97 23.61 -2.94
C GLU A 521 -38.55 22.19 -3.33
N THR A 522 -39.11 21.64 -4.41
CA THR A 522 -38.75 20.31 -4.88
C THR A 522 -37.29 20.26 -5.33
N LYS A 523 -36.82 21.28 -6.05
CA LYS A 523 -35.40 21.38 -6.45
C LYS A 523 -34.47 21.44 -5.24
N LYS A 524 -34.87 22.09 -4.15
CA LYS A 524 -34.09 22.15 -2.90
C LYS A 524 -33.92 20.76 -2.28
N LEU A 525 -35.01 19.99 -2.17
CA LEU A 525 -34.96 18.62 -1.65
C LEU A 525 -34.11 17.70 -2.54
N VAL A 526 -34.24 17.83 -3.87
CA VAL A 526 -33.38 17.11 -4.82
C VAL A 526 -31.91 17.47 -4.62
N ALA A 527 -31.59 18.75 -4.40
CA ALA A 527 -30.22 19.18 -4.12
C ALA A 527 -29.67 18.61 -2.80
N VAL A 528 -30.49 18.50 -1.75
CA VAL A 528 -30.12 17.82 -0.50
C VAL A 528 -29.82 16.34 -0.76
N ALA A 529 -30.72 15.62 -1.45
CA ALA A 529 -30.51 14.21 -1.78
C ALA A 529 -29.24 13.99 -2.64
N LEU A 530 -29.02 14.83 -3.66
CA LEU A 530 -27.83 14.76 -4.50
C LEU A 530 -26.54 15.09 -3.73
N ALA A 531 -26.59 16.04 -2.80
CA ALA A 531 -25.44 16.36 -1.97
C ALA A 531 -25.06 15.21 -1.03
N ILE A 532 -26.05 14.47 -0.51
CA ILE A 532 -25.83 13.23 0.26
C ILE A 532 -25.26 12.13 -0.63
N ALA A 533 -25.88 11.85 -1.77
CA ALA A 533 -25.47 10.79 -2.68
C ALA A 533 -24.05 11.00 -3.26
N ASN A 534 -23.63 12.25 -3.46
CA ASN A 534 -22.30 12.60 -3.94
C ASN A 534 -21.28 12.88 -2.82
N HIS A 535 -21.63 12.72 -1.54
CA HIS A 535 -20.75 12.98 -0.41
C HIS A 535 -20.12 14.40 -0.39
N CYS A 536 -20.84 15.42 -0.87
CA CYS A 536 -20.34 16.81 -0.91
C CYS A 536 -20.71 17.56 0.39
N GLU A 537 -19.81 17.61 1.38
CA GLU A 537 -20.07 18.29 2.67
C GLU A 537 -20.41 19.79 2.52
N PRO A 538 -19.68 20.60 1.72
CA PRO A 538 -20.02 22.01 1.54
C PRO A 538 -21.41 22.21 0.91
N CYS A 539 -21.76 21.38 -0.08
CA CYS A 539 -23.06 21.42 -0.75
C CYS A 539 -24.17 21.07 0.23
N LEU A 540 -24.01 19.97 0.98
CA LEU A 540 -25.01 19.49 1.93
C LEU A 540 -25.26 20.52 3.03
N ARG A 541 -24.18 21.11 3.59
CA ARG A 541 -24.30 22.17 4.59
C ARG A 541 -25.07 23.38 4.09
N SER A 542 -24.76 23.84 2.88
CA SER A 542 -25.43 24.99 2.26
C SER A 542 -26.92 24.69 2.00
N HIS A 543 -27.21 23.52 1.44
CA HIS A 543 -28.58 23.12 1.10
C HIS A 543 -29.44 22.81 2.31
N LEU A 544 -28.91 22.19 3.38
CA LEU A 544 -29.66 21.96 4.63
C LEU A 544 -30.02 23.28 5.30
N LYS A 545 -29.07 24.22 5.44
CA LYS A 545 -29.35 25.55 6.00
C LYS A 545 -30.40 26.29 5.18
N SER A 546 -30.26 26.26 3.85
CA SER A 546 -31.22 26.89 2.95
C SER A 546 -32.60 26.23 3.02
N ALA A 547 -32.68 24.91 3.17
CA ALA A 547 -33.95 24.18 3.27
C ALA A 547 -34.65 24.48 4.60
N LEU A 548 -33.93 24.47 5.72
CA LEU A 548 -34.47 24.89 7.01
C LEU A 548 -34.98 26.34 6.97
N ALA A 549 -34.24 27.24 6.32
CA ALA A 549 -34.68 28.63 6.13
C ALA A 549 -35.91 28.76 5.21
N MET A 550 -36.15 27.78 4.33
CA MET A 550 -37.36 27.68 3.51
C MET A 550 -38.55 27.06 4.27
N GLY A 551 -38.35 26.63 5.51
CA GLY A 551 -39.41 26.12 6.38
C GLY A 551 -39.56 24.59 6.39
N PHE A 552 -38.67 23.84 5.74
CA PHE A 552 -38.67 22.38 5.85
C PHE A 552 -38.33 21.93 7.26
N THR A 553 -39.03 20.91 7.77
CA THR A 553 -38.70 20.32 9.08
C THR A 553 -37.54 19.35 8.98
N LYS A 554 -36.96 18.99 10.13
CA LYS A 554 -35.90 17.98 10.19
C LYS A 554 -36.41 16.62 9.68
N GLU A 555 -37.64 16.26 10.02
CA GLU A 555 -38.27 15.00 9.63
C GLU A 555 -38.44 14.91 8.11
N GLU A 556 -38.83 16.01 7.45
CA GLU A 556 -38.93 16.07 5.99
C GLU A 556 -37.55 15.93 5.32
N LEU A 557 -36.52 16.53 5.91
CA LEU A 557 -35.14 16.40 5.42
C LEU A 557 -34.56 15.00 5.66
N ASP A 558 -34.91 14.37 6.77
CA ASP A 558 -34.55 12.99 7.08
C ASP A 558 -35.22 12.01 6.10
N GLU A 559 -36.46 12.26 5.69
CA GLU A 559 -37.14 11.44 4.66
C GLU A 559 -36.44 11.54 3.30
N VAL A 560 -36.01 12.73 2.91
CA VAL A 560 -35.21 12.96 1.70
C VAL A 560 -33.83 12.31 1.82
N ALA A 561 -33.20 12.40 3.00
CA ALA A 561 -31.93 11.73 3.28
C ALA A 561 -32.07 10.21 3.18
N ASN A 562 -33.18 9.63 3.67
CA ASN A 562 -33.44 8.20 3.59
C ASN A 562 -33.51 7.71 2.14
N GLN A 563 -34.01 8.52 1.20
CA GLN A 563 -33.95 8.18 -0.22
C GLN A 563 -32.51 8.10 -0.71
N ALA A 564 -31.67 9.09 -0.41
CA ALA A 564 -30.25 9.04 -0.78
C ALA A 564 -29.51 7.87 -0.09
N ILE A 565 -29.85 7.57 1.17
CA ILE A 565 -29.29 6.46 1.96
C ILE A 565 -29.70 5.11 1.38
N ALA A 566 -30.91 4.96 0.83
CA ALA A 566 -31.34 3.71 0.21
C ALA A 566 -30.45 3.32 -0.98
N PHE A 567 -29.94 4.29 -1.74
CA PHE A 567 -29.00 4.07 -2.84
C PHE A 567 -27.52 4.11 -2.42
N GLY A 568 -27.18 4.89 -1.38
CA GLY A 568 -25.81 5.10 -0.90
C GLY A 568 -25.37 4.22 0.27
N GLY A 569 -26.29 3.45 0.87
CA GLY A 569 -26.01 2.54 1.99
C GLY A 569 -25.58 3.25 3.29
N CYS A 570 -24.89 2.49 4.16
CA CYS A 570 -24.49 2.96 5.48
C CYS A 570 -23.50 4.14 5.44
N THR A 571 -22.70 4.27 4.39
CA THR A 571 -21.74 5.37 4.21
C THR A 571 -22.46 6.71 4.03
N ALA A 572 -23.50 6.75 3.20
CA ALA A 572 -24.35 7.94 3.05
C ALA A 572 -25.07 8.31 4.37
N GLN A 573 -25.50 7.30 5.14
CA GLN A 573 -26.13 7.53 6.44
C GLN A 573 -25.14 8.12 7.46
N MET A 574 -23.93 7.58 7.55
CA MET A 574 -22.89 8.11 8.45
C MET A 574 -22.49 9.52 8.07
N PHE A 575 -22.30 9.79 6.78
CA PHE A 575 -21.99 11.12 6.24
C PHE A 575 -23.07 12.14 6.60
N TYR A 576 -24.35 11.83 6.34
CA TYR A 576 -25.47 12.71 6.67
C TYR A 576 -25.54 13.00 8.18
N LYS A 577 -25.43 11.96 9.02
CA LYS A 577 -25.45 12.11 10.49
C LYS A 577 -24.31 12.97 11.01
N ASP A 578 -23.11 12.82 10.46
CA ASP A 578 -21.95 13.63 10.87
C ASP A 578 -22.14 15.11 10.50
N VAL A 579 -22.63 15.40 9.30
CA VAL A 579 -22.91 16.79 8.87
C VAL A 579 -24.02 17.42 9.71
N CYS A 580 -25.11 16.71 9.98
CA CYS A 580 -26.18 17.21 10.87
C CYS A 580 -25.65 17.48 12.29
N ARG A 581 -24.82 16.57 12.83
CA ARG A 581 -24.18 16.77 14.14
C ARG A 581 -23.33 18.04 14.18
N LYS A 582 -22.49 18.28 13.16
CA LYS A 582 -21.65 19.48 13.06
C LYS A 582 -22.47 20.77 12.92
N LEU A 583 -23.68 20.69 12.36
CA LEU A 583 -24.59 21.83 12.20
C LEU A 583 -25.54 22.04 13.39
N GLY A 584 -25.62 21.08 14.32
CA GLY A 584 -26.55 21.12 15.44
C GLY A 584 -28.01 21.00 15.01
N ILE A 585 -28.28 20.31 13.89
CA ILE A 585 -29.63 20.09 13.33
C ILE A 585 -30.22 18.78 13.84
#